data_AF-A0A7W0MFY4-F1
#
_entry.id   AF-A0A7W0MFY4-F1
#
_cell.length_a   1.000
_cell.length_b   1.000
_cell.length_c   1.000
_cell.angle_alpha   90.00
_cell.angle_beta   90.00
_cell.angle_gamma   90.00
#
_symmetry.space_group_name_H-M   'P 1'
#
loop_
_entity.id
_entity.type
_entity.pdbx_description
1 polymer ?
#
loop_
_entity_poly.entity_id
_entity_poly.type
_entity_poly.pdbx_seq_one_letter_code
_entity_poly.pdbx_strand_id
1 'polypeptide(L)'
;REKLFLQAMIQSAVVFHHLEIGRPGAAREMYRLAGEKFARLGLPKYMSLDLEDYQAQLERALGWLAGAVDPRTVTPPVVELPTIKLLPEIMECD
;
A
#
# COMPACT_ATOMS: atom_id res chain seq x y z
N ARG A 1 13.96 -8.60 7.58
CA ARG A 1 12.99 -8.49 6.45
C ARG A 1 11.59 -8.23 6.98
N GLU A 2 11.14 -8.98 7.98
CA GLU A 2 9.89 -8.76 8.71
C GLU A 2 9.60 -7.29 9.07
N LYS A 3 10.52 -6.59 9.77
CA LYS A 3 10.34 -5.17 10.09
C LYS A 3 10.03 -4.30 8.87
N LEU A 4 10.70 -4.55 7.73
CA LEU A 4 10.48 -3.80 6.50
C LEU A 4 9.10 -4.10 5.90
N PHE A 5 8.69 -5.37 5.89
CA PHE A 5 7.37 -5.81 5.48
C PHE A 5 6.27 -5.17 6.35
N LEU A 6 6.37 -5.27 7.67
CA LEU A 6 5.41 -4.67 8.60
C LEU A 6 5.32 -3.15 8.39
N GLN A 7 6.44 -2.47 8.20
CA GLN A 7 6.44 -1.05 7.88
C GLN A 7 5.73 -0.74 6.56
N ALA A 8 5.92 -1.55 5.51
CA ALA A 8 5.23 -1.37 4.23
C ALA A 8 3.71 -1.56 4.36
N MET A 9 3.27 -2.60 5.08
CA MET A 9 1.86 -2.89 5.34
C MET A 9 1.19 -1.79 6.18
N ILE A 10 1.83 -1.36 7.27
CA ILE A 10 1.30 -0.29 8.12
C ILE A 10 1.19 1.02 7.34
N GLN A 11 2.24 1.39 6.59
CA GLN A 11 2.24 2.64 5.85
C GLN A 11 1.21 2.66 4.72
N SER A 12 1.03 1.54 4.00
CA SER A 12 -0.02 1.43 2.98
C SER A 12 -1.43 1.54 3.56
N ALA A 13 -1.69 0.97 4.74
CA ALA A 13 -2.97 1.14 5.44
C ALA A 13 -3.19 2.60 5.91
N VAL A 14 -2.15 3.26 6.43
CA VAL A 14 -2.24 4.66 6.91
C VAL A 14 -2.55 5.66 5.78
N VAL A 15 -2.27 5.33 4.51
CA VAL A 15 -2.68 6.16 3.37
C VAL A 15 -4.19 6.41 3.39
N PHE A 16 -4.98 5.35 3.56
CA PHE A 16 -6.44 5.43 3.58
C PHE A 16 -6.93 6.25 4.77
N HIS A 17 -6.34 6.05 5.94
CA HIS A 17 -6.65 6.87 7.11
C HIS A 17 -6.41 8.37 6.86
N HIS A 18 -5.32 8.73 6.18
CA HIS A 18 -5.07 10.12 5.81
C HIS A 18 -6.10 10.68 4.82
N LEU A 19 -6.61 9.86 3.90
CA LEU A 19 -7.69 10.27 3.00
C LEU A 19 -8.99 10.53 3.76
N GLU A 20 -9.36 9.64 4.69
CA GLU A 20 -10.56 9.77 5.53
C GLU A 20 -10.59 11.07 6.34
N ILE A 21 -9.43 11.49 6.88
CA ILE A 21 -9.32 12.73 7.66
C ILE A 21 -8.98 13.97 6.81
N GLY A 22 -9.12 13.89 5.48
CA GLY A 22 -8.95 15.03 4.57
C GLY A 22 -7.50 15.51 4.41
N ARG A 23 -6.51 14.62 4.50
CA ARG A 23 -5.07 14.92 4.40
C ARG A 23 -4.40 14.23 3.18
N PRO A 24 -4.81 14.56 1.94
CA PRO A 24 -4.32 13.85 0.75
C PRO A 24 -2.82 14.09 0.46
N GLY A 25 -2.24 15.20 0.91
CA GLY A 25 -0.78 15.41 0.83
C GLY A 25 0.01 14.42 1.71
N ALA A 26 -0.46 14.14 2.92
CA ALA A 26 0.14 13.14 3.79
C ALA A 26 -0.10 11.72 3.27
N ALA A 27 -1.28 11.47 2.69
CA ALA A 27 -1.60 10.21 2.01
C ALA A 27 -0.61 9.93 0.87
N ARG A 28 -0.31 10.91 0.01
CA ARG A 28 0.67 10.77 -1.08
C ARG A 28 2.06 10.39 -0.55
N GLU A 29 2.52 11.05 0.50
CA GLU A 29 3.83 10.75 1.08
C GLU A 29 3.88 9.34 1.68
N MET A 30 2.84 8.93 2.41
CA MET A 30 2.76 7.56 2.94
C MET A 30 2.69 6.52 1.82
N TYR A 31 1.98 6.81 0.73
CA TYR A 31 1.90 5.93 -0.43
C TYR A 31 3.28 5.72 -1.07
N ARG A 32 4.01 6.82 -1.29
CA ARG A 32 5.39 6.81 -1.80
C ARG A 32 6.31 5.99 -0.90
N LEU A 33 6.27 6.24 0.41
CA LEU A 33 7.11 5.54 1.40
C LEU A 33 6.79 4.05 1.51
N ALA A 34 5.53 3.66 1.36
CA ALA A 34 5.11 2.25 1.32
C ALA A 34 5.64 1.58 0.05
N GLY A 35 5.48 2.21 -1.10
CA GLY A 35 5.99 1.74 -2.39
C GLY A 35 7.51 1.51 -2.37
N GLU A 36 8.29 2.44 -1.81
CA GLU A 36 9.73 2.26 -1.63
C GLU A 36 10.08 1.03 -0.77
N LYS A 37 9.27 0.72 0.26
CA LYS A 37 9.52 -0.43 1.12
C LYS A 37 9.15 -1.73 0.47
N PHE A 38 8.05 -1.77 -0.30
CA PHE A 38 7.73 -2.93 -1.12
C PHE A 38 8.80 -3.19 -2.19
N ALA A 39 9.25 -2.14 -2.88
CA ALA A 39 10.34 -2.26 -3.85
C ALA A 39 11.64 -2.76 -3.20
N ARG A 40 11.98 -2.28 -2.00
CA ARG A 40 13.13 -2.77 -1.22
C ARG A 40 12.95 -4.19 -0.69
N LEU A 41 11.71 -4.62 -0.41
CA LEU A 41 11.43 -6.00 -0.02
C LEU A 41 11.65 -6.93 -1.22
N GLY A 42 11.18 -6.53 -2.40
CA GLY A 42 11.50 -7.17 -3.68
C GLY A 42 10.97 -8.61 -3.81
N LEU A 43 9.87 -8.93 -3.12
CA LEU A 43 9.27 -10.26 -3.10
C LEU A 43 7.84 -10.22 -3.63
N PRO A 44 7.44 -11.19 -4.47
CA PRO A 44 6.05 -11.32 -4.92
C PRO A 44 5.12 -11.86 -3.82
N LYS A 45 5.68 -12.48 -2.77
CA LYS A 45 4.95 -13.00 -1.61
C LYS A 45 5.81 -12.96 -0.35
N TYR A 46 5.18 -12.76 0.82
CA TYR A 46 5.86 -12.83 2.11
C TYR A 46 4.87 -13.11 3.23
N MET A 47 5.21 -13.98 4.19
CA MET A 47 4.32 -14.41 5.28
C MET A 47 2.95 -14.88 4.77
N SER A 48 2.98 -15.73 3.74
CA SER A 48 1.81 -16.23 3.00
C SER A 48 0.96 -15.15 2.31
N LEU A 49 1.30 -13.87 2.38
CA LEU A 49 0.57 -12.79 1.72
C LEU A 49 0.99 -12.65 0.26
N ASP A 50 0.00 -12.59 -0.63
CA ASP A 50 0.14 -12.29 -2.07
C ASP A 50 0.48 -10.81 -2.27
N LEU A 51 1.78 -10.47 -2.20
CA LEU A 51 2.25 -9.08 -2.24
C LEU A 51 2.11 -8.46 -3.62
N GLU A 52 2.17 -9.26 -4.67
CA GLU A 52 1.94 -8.81 -6.04
C GLU A 52 0.50 -8.35 -6.23
N ASP A 53 -0.48 -9.19 -5.85
CA ASP A 53 -1.89 -8.82 -5.91
C ASP A 53 -2.21 -7.63 -4.99
N TYR A 54 -1.67 -7.63 -3.76
CA TYR A 54 -1.88 -6.53 -2.82
C TYR A 54 -1.34 -5.19 -3.35
N GLN A 55 -0.15 -5.18 -3.94
CA GLN A 55 0.42 -3.96 -4.56
C GLN A 55 -0.39 -3.52 -5.79
N ALA A 56 -0.91 -4.47 -6.58
CA ALA A 56 -1.79 -4.15 -7.70
C ALA A 56 -3.12 -3.53 -7.23
N GLN A 57 -3.69 -4.02 -6.12
CA GLN A 57 -4.86 -3.41 -5.49
C GLN A 57 -4.56 -1.99 -4.99
N LEU A 58 -3.39 -1.77 -4.36
CA LEU A 58 -2.96 -0.45 -3.91
C LEU A 58 -2.82 0.54 -5.08
N GLU A 59 -2.18 0.12 -6.18
CA GLU A 59 -2.01 0.98 -7.36
C GLU A 59 -3.36 1.37 -7.97
N ARG A 60 -4.33 0.44 -8.05
CA ARG A 60 -5.69 0.77 -8.51
C ARG A 60 -6.38 1.78 -7.60
N ALA A 61 -6.24 1.65 -6.29
CA ALA A 61 -6.90 2.52 -5.32
C ALA A 61 -6.21 3.89 -5.16
N LEU A 62 -4.88 3.95 -5.28
CA LEU A 62 -4.06 5.08 -4.85
C LEU A 62 -3.20 5.68 -5.96
N GLY A 63 -3.11 5.06 -7.15
CA GLY A 63 -2.27 5.55 -8.26
C GLY A 63 -2.58 6.99 -8.67
N TRP A 64 -3.82 7.44 -8.47
CA TRP A 64 -4.22 8.84 -8.69
C TRP A 64 -3.47 9.84 -7.79
N LEU A 65 -3.05 9.45 -6.58
CA LEU A 65 -2.24 10.30 -5.69
C LEU A 65 -0.85 10.57 -6.27
N ALA A 66 -0.27 9.61 -6.98
CA ALA A 66 1.03 9.76 -7.61
C ALA A 66 0.97 10.67 -8.85
N GLY A 67 -0.12 10.56 -9.64
CA GLY A 67 -0.34 11.33 -10.86
C GLY A 67 -0.87 12.76 -10.66
N ALA A 68 -1.43 13.09 -9.50
CA ALA A 68 -1.97 14.42 -9.23
C ALA A 68 -0.85 15.48 -9.07
N VAL A 69 -1.02 16.64 -9.74
CA VAL A 69 -0.14 17.80 -9.55
C VAL A 69 -0.23 18.32 -8.11
N ASP A 70 -1.45 18.52 -7.61
CA ASP A 70 -1.73 18.72 -6.18
C ASP A 70 -2.86 17.77 -5.75
N PRO A 71 -2.60 16.77 -4.90
CA PRO A 71 -3.63 15.83 -4.46
C PRO A 71 -4.70 16.49 -3.56
N ARG A 72 -4.50 17.74 -3.11
CA ARG A 72 -5.49 18.51 -2.34
C ARG A 72 -6.60 19.12 -3.19
N THR A 73 -6.35 19.29 -4.49
CA THR A 73 -7.30 19.92 -5.42
C THR A 73 -8.12 18.90 -6.19
N VAL A 74 -7.77 17.61 -6.08
CA VAL A 74 -8.47 16.50 -6.71
C VAL A 74 -9.54 15.96 -5.77
N THR A 75 -10.77 15.80 -6.27
CA THR A 75 -11.80 15.05 -5.56
C THR A 75 -11.37 13.58 -5.48
N PRO A 76 -11.22 12.99 -4.28
CA PRO A 76 -10.84 11.59 -4.16
C PRO A 76 -11.87 10.71 -4.89
N PRO A 77 -11.43 9.76 -5.73
CA PRO A 77 -12.33 8.81 -6.35
C PRO A 77 -12.93 7.90 -5.28
N VAL A 78 -14.02 7.22 -5.63
CA VAL A 78 -14.49 6.08 -4.83
C VAL A 78 -13.41 4.99 -4.92
N VAL A 79 -12.78 4.68 -3.79
CA VAL A 79 -11.72 3.68 -3.70
C VAL A 79 -12.25 2.40 -3.08
N GLU A 80 -11.91 1.26 -3.68
CA GLU A 80 -12.04 -0.04 -3.03
C GLU A 80 -10.81 -0.29 -2.16
N LEU A 81 -11.02 -0.67 -0.91
CA LEU A 81 -9.93 -0.96 0.02
C LEU A 81 -9.24 -2.28 -0.38
N PRO A 82 -7.90 -2.35 -0.32
CA PRO A 82 -7.18 -3.56 -0.65
C PRO A 82 -7.46 -4.64 0.40
N THR A 83 -7.75 -5.85 -0.07
CA THR A 83 -8.01 -7.02 0.76
C THR A 83 -6.77 -7.90 0.84
N ILE A 84 -6.43 -8.34 2.05
CA ILE A 84 -5.33 -9.27 2.26
C ILE A 84 -5.74 -10.66 1.76
N LYS A 85 -4.94 -11.19 0.82
CA LYS A 85 -5.09 -12.55 0.29
C LYS A 85 -3.91 -13.39 0.75
N LEU A 86 -4.22 -14.54 1.33
CA LEU A 86 -3.23 -15.52 1.75
C LEU A 86 -3.13 -16.64 0.70
N LEU A 87 -1.90 -16.98 0.30
CA LEU A 87 -1.60 -18.09 -0.57
C LEU A 87 -1.50 -19.39 0.27
N PRO A 88 -1.99 -20.52 -0.25
CA PRO A 88 -2.09 -21.78 0.48
C PRO A 88 -0.75 -22.50 0.72
N GLU A 89 0.37 -21.79 0.70
CA GLU A 89 1.69 -22.36 0.88
C GLU A 89 2.10 -22.37 2.36
N ILE A 90 2.61 -23.51 2.83
CA ILE A 90 3.28 -23.62 4.12
C ILE A 90 4.65 -22.95 3.98
N MET A 91 4.80 -21.75 4.56
CA MET A 91 6.12 -21.15 4.75
C MET A 91 6.75 -21.75 6.00
N GLU A 92 7.98 -22.26 5.89
CA GLU A 92 8.81 -22.48 7.06
C GLU A 92 9.09 -21.11 7.71
N CYS A 93 8.56 -20.89 8.90
CA CYS A 93 8.89 -19.74 9.72
C CYS A 93 10.30 -19.96 10.28
N ASP A 94 11.27 -19.15 9.85
CA ASP A 94 12.63 -19.09 10.39
C ASP A 94 12.69 -18.15 11.61
#